data_AF-A0A328A350-F1
#
_entry.id   AF-A0A328A350-F1
#
_cell.length_a   1.000
_cell.length_b   1.000
_cell.length_c   1.000
_cell.angle_alpha   90.00
_cell.angle_beta   90.00
_cell.angle_gamma   90.00
#
_symmetry.space_group_name_H-M   'P 1'
#
loop_
_entity.id
_entity.type
_entity.pdbx_description
1 polymer ?
#
loop_
_entity_poly.entity_id
_entity_poly.type
_entity_poly.pdbx_seq_one_letter_code
_entity_poly.pdbx_strand_id
1 'polypeptide(L)'
;MSDKKFYCASQALITGAYTLVSEAIHLKFIPKLDIKYPSTVKGQMYIPSVTAVIWFLCILVVLYFKTSVNMEAAYDLSIIVTMMMTTILLSYYLKKKQVNTLLLFLTIGFFFILEFAFFISSLAKFMHGGYVAVLISCLIIFVMIVWYNGYLIKDKQSHDVAIDEYLGQLKSLKQDRSVPKFATNLVYLTTNEEDRMVQIICVL
;
A
#
# COMPACT_ATOMS: atom_id res chain seq x y z
N MET A 1 -33.86 9.94 1.21
CA MET A 1 -33.36 8.58 0.87
C MET A 1 -32.09 8.62 0.02
N SER A 2 -31.86 9.66 -0.80
CA SER A 2 -30.59 9.87 -1.51
C SER A 2 -29.38 10.07 -0.61
N ASP A 3 -29.50 10.80 0.50
CA ASP A 3 -28.35 11.19 1.34
C ASP A 3 -27.64 9.99 1.99
N LYS A 4 -28.39 8.93 2.32
CA LYS A 4 -27.82 7.69 2.87
C LYS A 4 -26.94 6.95 1.84
N LYS A 5 -27.23 7.06 0.54
CA LYS A 5 -26.47 6.36 -0.51
C LYS A 5 -25.07 6.96 -0.70
N PHE A 6 -24.96 8.30 -0.66
CA PHE A 6 -23.67 8.99 -0.77
C PHE A 6 -22.75 8.72 0.43
N TYR A 7 -23.33 8.65 1.63
CA TYR A 7 -22.58 8.28 2.83
C TYR A 7 -22.00 6.86 2.72
N CYS A 8 -22.81 5.87 2.34
CA CYS A 8 -22.32 4.49 2.19
C CYS A 8 -21.25 4.36 1.10
N ALA A 9 -21.38 5.08 -0.02
CA ALA A 9 -20.42 5.02 -1.11
C ALA A 9 -19.03 5.57 -0.71
N SER A 10 -18.99 6.75 -0.09
CA SER A 10 -17.73 7.36 0.38
C SER A 10 -17.08 6.54 1.50
N GLN A 11 -17.89 6.01 2.42
CA GLN A 11 -17.40 5.16 3.50
C GLN A 11 -16.81 3.85 2.97
N ALA A 12 -17.42 3.23 1.96
CA ALA A 12 -16.89 2.03 1.31
C ALA A 12 -15.54 2.31 0.62
N LEU A 13 -15.41 3.45 -0.07
CA LEU A 13 -14.17 3.85 -0.74
C LEU A 13 -13.02 4.08 0.26
N ILE A 14 -13.29 4.78 1.37
CA ILE A 14 -12.31 5.01 2.43
C ILE A 14 -11.90 3.68 3.08
N THR A 15 -12.86 2.79 3.35
CA THR A 15 -12.58 1.47 3.94
C THR A 15 -11.74 0.61 3.00
N GLY A 16 -12.05 0.62 1.69
CA GLY A 16 -11.24 -0.05 0.68
C GLY A 16 -9.81 0.47 0.61
N ALA A 17 -9.63 1.80 0.72
CA ALA A 17 -8.30 2.40 0.77
C ALA A 17 -7.49 1.95 2.01
N TYR A 18 -8.11 1.83 3.19
CA TYR A 18 -7.42 1.29 4.37
C TYR A 18 -6.96 -0.15 4.18
N THR A 19 -7.76 -1.00 3.52
CA THR A 19 -7.36 -2.37 3.18
C THR A 19 -6.14 -2.38 2.27
N LEU A 20 -6.16 -1.62 1.18
CA LEU A 20 -5.03 -1.53 0.24
C LEU A 20 -3.76 -1.00 0.92
N VAL A 21 -3.89 -0.01 1.79
CA VAL A 21 -2.75 0.52 2.57
C VAL A 21 -2.22 -0.52 3.55
N SER A 22 -3.10 -1.29 4.20
CA SER A 22 -2.67 -2.36 5.10
C SER A 22 -1.86 -3.44 4.36
N GLU A 23 -2.31 -3.84 3.16
CA GLU A 23 -1.58 -4.77 2.31
C GLU A 23 -0.25 -4.18 1.83
N ALA A 24 -0.21 -2.89 1.49
CA ALA A 24 1.02 -2.20 1.10
C ALA A 24 2.03 -2.09 2.26
N ILE A 25 1.57 -1.92 3.50
CA ILE A 25 2.42 -1.96 4.70
C ILE A 25 3.00 -3.36 4.90
N HIS A 26 2.19 -4.42 4.70
CA HIS A 26 2.66 -5.81 4.75
C HIS A 26 3.70 -6.11 3.67
N LEU A 27 3.54 -5.54 2.46
CA LEU A 27 4.50 -5.62 1.37
C LEU A 27 5.71 -4.67 1.52
N LYS A 28 5.80 -3.93 2.64
CA LYS A 28 6.88 -2.98 2.97
C LYS A 28 7.04 -1.82 1.97
N PHE A 29 6.00 -1.53 1.18
CA PHE A 29 6.02 -0.41 0.22
C PHE A 29 5.75 0.95 0.87
N ILE A 30 5.10 0.97 2.04
CA ILE A 30 4.72 2.18 2.78
C ILE A 30 5.31 2.07 4.20
N PRO A 31 5.69 3.21 4.84
CA PRO A 31 6.05 3.22 6.25
C PRO A 31 5.03 2.51 7.12
N LYS A 32 5.46 1.97 8.26
CA LYS A 32 4.53 1.57 9.32
C LYS A 32 3.76 2.82 9.77
N LEU A 33 2.49 2.90 9.39
CA LEU A 33 1.57 3.96 9.82
C LEU A 33 0.91 3.52 11.13
N ASP A 34 0.57 4.48 12.00
CA ASP A 34 -0.17 4.20 13.23
C ASP A 34 -1.61 3.80 12.89
N ILE A 35 -1.92 2.52 13.08
CA ILE A 35 -3.26 1.97 12.84
C ILE A 35 -4.01 1.96 14.16
N LYS A 36 -5.05 2.80 14.25
CA LYS A 36 -5.93 2.84 15.42
C LYS A 36 -7.08 1.87 15.18
N TYR A 37 -7.31 1.00 16.16
CA TYR A 37 -8.45 0.09 16.21
C TYR A 37 -9.46 0.62 17.23
N PRO A 38 -10.41 1.47 16.82
CA PRO A 38 -11.36 2.09 17.75
C PRO A 38 -12.39 1.11 18.35
N SER A 39 -12.47 -0.13 17.87
CA SER A 39 -13.38 -1.14 18.43
C SER A 39 -12.72 -2.51 18.58
N THR A 40 -13.21 -3.30 19.53
CA THR A 40 -12.82 -4.69 19.79
C THR A 40 -13.28 -5.67 18.70
N VAL A 41 -14.03 -5.18 17.71
CA VAL A 41 -14.55 -5.98 16.59
C VAL A 41 -13.54 -5.93 15.44
N LYS A 42 -13.05 -7.11 15.02
CA LYS A 42 -12.21 -7.25 13.81
C LYS A 42 -12.96 -6.66 12.62
N GLY A 43 -12.46 -5.57 12.05
CA GLY A 43 -13.03 -4.95 10.83
C GLY A 43 -13.08 -3.42 10.83
N GLN A 44 -12.87 -2.75 11.97
CA GLN A 44 -12.79 -1.29 12.02
C GLN A 44 -11.33 -0.84 12.07
N MET A 45 -10.72 -0.70 10.90
CA MET A 45 -9.40 -0.09 10.74
C MET A 45 -9.56 1.41 10.51
N TYR A 46 -8.93 2.23 11.35
CA TYR A 46 -8.88 3.68 11.14
C TYR A 46 -7.42 4.14 11.11
N ILE A 47 -7.01 4.69 9.97
CA ILE A 47 -5.65 5.21 9.77
C ILE A 47 -5.77 6.72 9.49
N PRO A 48 -5.56 7.59 10.50
CA PRO A 48 -5.79 9.03 10.36
C PRO A 48 -4.92 9.66 9.26
N SER A 49 -3.70 9.17 9.08
CA SER A 49 -2.80 9.62 8.02
C SER A 49 -3.37 9.37 6.63
N VAL A 50 -4.05 8.24 6.41
CA VAL A 50 -4.64 7.91 5.10
C VAL A 50 -5.83 8.81 4.81
N THR A 51 -6.69 9.07 5.80
CA THR A 51 -7.82 10.00 5.64
C THR A 51 -7.32 11.40 5.28
N ALA A 52 -6.26 11.89 5.94
CA ALA A 52 -5.69 13.20 5.66
C ALA A 52 -5.11 13.30 4.24
N VAL A 53 -4.40 12.25 3.78
CA VAL A 53 -3.85 12.18 2.42
C VAL A 53 -4.95 12.13 1.38
N ILE A 54 -5.98 11.29 1.56
CA ILE A 54 -7.12 11.22 0.64
C ILE A 54 -7.83 12.57 0.56
N TRP A 55 -8.07 13.22 1.70
CA TRP A 55 -8.71 14.54 1.75
C TRP A 55 -7.90 15.60 1.00
N PHE A 56 -6.59 15.66 1.24
CA PHE A 56 -5.68 16.57 0.52
C PHE A 56 -5.66 16.29 -0.98
N LEU A 57 -5.58 15.02 -1.39
CA LEU A 57 -5.55 14.61 -2.79
C LEU A 57 -6.86 14.97 -3.50
N CYS A 58 -8.01 14.75 -2.86
CA CYS A 58 -9.32 15.15 -3.39
C CYS A 58 -9.38 16.67 -3.65
N ILE A 59 -8.91 17.50 -2.70
CA ILE A 59 -8.88 18.96 -2.86
C ILE A 59 -7.96 19.35 -4.02
N LEU A 60 -6.76 18.79 -4.09
CA LEU A 60 -5.79 19.08 -5.14
C LEU A 60 -6.36 18.77 -6.53
N VAL A 61 -6.97 17.59 -6.69
CA VAL A 61 -7.56 17.15 -7.95
C VAL A 61 -8.74 18.05 -8.37
N VAL A 62 -9.62 18.41 -7.44
CA VAL A 62 -10.75 19.32 -7.69
C VAL A 62 -10.28 20.71 -8.11
N LEU A 63 -9.30 21.28 -7.42
CA LEU A 63 -8.75 22.60 -7.73
C LEU A 63 -8.02 22.64 -9.07
N TYR A 64 -7.36 21.54 -9.45
CA TYR A 64 -6.61 21.44 -10.69
C TYR A 64 -7.55 21.36 -11.90
N PHE A 65 -8.48 20.39 -11.90
CA PHE A 65 -9.24 20.09 -13.11
C PHE A 65 -10.39 21.06 -13.33
N LYS A 66 -11.05 21.54 -12.26
CA LYS A 66 -12.22 22.45 -12.23
C LYS A 66 -13.44 22.04 -13.08
N THR A 67 -13.26 21.17 -14.07
CA THR A 67 -14.20 20.74 -15.11
C THR A 67 -14.25 19.22 -15.11
N SER A 68 -15.45 18.65 -15.02
CA SER A 68 -15.67 17.20 -14.91
C SER A 68 -15.22 16.40 -16.15
N VAL A 69 -15.27 17.00 -17.35
CA VAL A 69 -14.91 16.33 -18.61
C VAL A 69 -13.44 15.92 -18.64
N ASN A 70 -12.55 16.74 -18.08
CA ASN A 70 -11.12 16.45 -18.06
C ASN A 70 -10.77 15.42 -16.95
N MET A 71 -11.55 15.39 -15.86
CA MET A 71 -11.43 14.35 -14.83
C MET A 71 -11.87 12.98 -15.35
N GLU A 72 -12.81 12.95 -16.29
CA GLU A 72 -13.35 11.71 -16.84
C GLU A 72 -12.29 10.87 -17.55
N ALA A 73 -11.58 11.49 -18.48
CA ALA A 73 -10.50 10.83 -19.21
C ALA A 73 -9.38 10.30 -18.29
N ALA A 74 -9.13 10.99 -17.17
CA ALA A 74 -8.11 10.60 -16.20
C ALA A 74 -8.49 9.35 -15.40
N TYR A 75 -9.72 9.28 -14.88
CA TYR A 75 -10.14 8.09 -14.12
C TYR A 75 -10.33 6.87 -15.05
N ASP A 76 -10.84 7.07 -16.28
CA ASP A 76 -11.01 6.00 -17.26
C ASP A 76 -9.67 5.32 -17.57
N LEU A 77 -8.63 6.13 -17.78
CA LEU A 77 -7.28 5.62 -18.00
C LEU A 77 -6.79 4.77 -16.82
N SER A 78 -6.99 5.25 -15.58
CA SER A 78 -6.61 4.49 -14.39
C SER A 78 -7.34 3.16 -14.29
N ILE A 79 -8.64 3.13 -14.61
CA ILE A 79 -9.45 1.91 -14.58
C ILE A 79 -8.94 0.91 -15.62
N ILE A 80 -8.66 1.35 -16.85
CA ILE A 80 -8.14 0.48 -17.92
C ILE A 80 -6.79 -0.12 -17.51
N VAL A 81 -5.89 0.68 -16.91
CA VAL A 81 -4.60 0.19 -16.41
C VAL A 81 -4.78 -0.85 -15.30
N THR A 82 -5.68 -0.60 -14.34
CA THR A 82 -5.98 -1.57 -13.27
C THR A 82 -6.58 -2.85 -13.83
N MET A 83 -7.52 -2.76 -14.78
CA MET A 83 -8.11 -3.92 -15.45
C MET A 83 -7.04 -4.73 -16.19
N MET A 84 -6.16 -4.08 -16.95
CA MET A 84 -5.06 -4.73 -17.65
C MET A 84 -4.11 -5.46 -16.68
N MET A 85 -3.81 -4.85 -15.52
CA MET A 85 -3.04 -5.50 -14.45
C MET A 85 -3.77 -6.74 -13.91
N THR A 86 -5.08 -6.66 -13.69
CA THR A 86 -5.87 -7.82 -13.24
C THR A 86 -5.96 -8.91 -14.31
N THR A 87 -6.02 -8.58 -15.59
CA THR A 87 -6.01 -9.54 -16.71
C THR A 87 -4.66 -10.26 -16.81
N ILE A 88 -3.54 -9.56 -16.60
CA ILE A 88 -2.22 -10.18 -16.51
C ILE A 88 -2.15 -11.12 -15.29
N LEU A 89 -2.62 -10.68 -14.12
CA LEU A 89 -2.63 -11.51 -12.92
C LEU A 89 -3.51 -12.78 -13.10
N LEU A 90 -4.68 -12.61 -13.73
CA LEU A 90 -5.58 -13.68 -14.08
C LEU A 90 -4.91 -14.67 -15.04
N SER A 91 -4.18 -14.17 -16.06
CA SER A 91 -3.45 -15.02 -17.00
C SER A 91 -2.41 -15.91 -16.29
N TYR A 92 -1.67 -15.34 -15.33
CA TYR A 92 -0.70 -16.09 -14.52
C TYR A 92 -1.39 -17.13 -13.63
N TYR A 93 -2.51 -16.77 -13.01
CA TYR A 93 -3.29 -17.69 -12.17
C TYR A 93 -3.84 -18.88 -12.98
N LEU A 94 -4.42 -18.65 -14.15
CA LEU A 94 -4.93 -19.72 -15.03
C LEU A 94 -3.79 -20.62 -15.52
N LYS A 95 -2.63 -20.04 -15.87
CA LYS A 95 -1.45 -20.82 -16.26
C LYS A 95 -0.98 -21.74 -15.13
N LYS A 96 -0.98 -21.24 -13.89
CA LYS A 96 -0.61 -22.03 -12.69
C LYS A 96 -1.60 -23.17 -12.42
N LYS A 97 -2.90 -22.96 -12.67
CA LYS A 97 -3.95 -23.97 -12.47
C LYS A 97 -4.05 -25.00 -13.60
N GLN A 98 -3.16 -24.95 -14.61
CA GLN A 98 -3.14 -25.86 -15.76
C GLN A 98 -4.50 -25.98 -16.47
N VAL A 99 -5.21 -24.87 -16.61
CA VAL A 99 -6.49 -24.83 -17.33
C VAL A 99 -6.25 -25.08 -18.82
N ASN A 100 -7.21 -25.69 -19.50
CA ASN A 100 -7.12 -25.96 -20.94
C ASN A 100 -6.70 -24.72 -21.73
N THR A 101 -5.63 -24.85 -22.52
CA THR A 101 -4.97 -23.74 -23.25
C THR A 101 -5.94 -22.97 -24.14
N LEU A 102 -6.94 -23.65 -24.71
CA LEU A 102 -7.99 -23.02 -25.54
C LEU A 102 -8.84 -22.03 -24.73
N LEU A 103 -9.28 -22.44 -23.54
CA LEU A 103 -10.12 -21.61 -22.67
C LEU A 103 -9.33 -20.43 -22.09
N LEU A 104 -8.05 -20.64 -21.82
CA LEU A 104 -7.11 -19.59 -21.40
C LEU A 104 -6.98 -18.52 -22.49
N PHE A 105 -6.70 -18.91 -23.73
CA PHE A 105 -6.52 -17.97 -24.83
C PHE A 105 -7.81 -17.23 -25.19
N LEU A 106 -8.95 -17.93 -25.18
CA LEU A 106 -10.25 -17.32 -25.45
C LEU A 106 -10.62 -16.26 -24.40
N THR A 107 -10.44 -16.59 -23.11
CA THR A 107 -10.75 -15.68 -22.01
C THR A 107 -9.84 -14.46 -22.03
N ILE A 108 -8.51 -14.67 -22.09
CA ILE A 108 -7.54 -13.57 -22.09
C ILE A 108 -7.70 -12.71 -23.36
N GLY A 109 -7.86 -13.34 -24.53
CA GLY A 109 -8.05 -12.63 -25.79
C GLY A 109 -9.27 -11.72 -25.76
N PHE A 110 -10.40 -12.21 -25.22
CA PHE A 110 -11.61 -11.40 -25.08
C PHE A 110 -11.39 -10.17 -24.18
N PHE A 111 -10.82 -10.35 -22.98
CA PHE A 111 -10.53 -9.23 -22.08
C PHE A 111 -9.53 -8.25 -22.69
N PHE A 112 -8.45 -8.75 -23.27
CA PHE A 112 -7.42 -7.92 -23.84
C PHE A 112 -7.93 -7.09 -25.02
N ILE A 113 -8.77 -7.65 -25.89
CA ILE A 113 -9.38 -6.90 -27.01
C ILE A 113 -10.26 -5.76 -26.50
N LEU A 114 -11.09 -6.01 -25.48
CA LEU A 114 -11.92 -4.97 -24.88
C LEU A 114 -11.06 -3.87 -24.24
N GLU A 115 -10.09 -4.26 -23.41
CA GLU A 115 -9.17 -3.32 -22.76
C GLU A 115 -8.42 -2.47 -23.79
N PHE A 116 -7.95 -3.07 -24.88
CA PHE A 116 -7.22 -2.35 -25.93
C PHE A 116 -8.12 -1.37 -26.69
N ALA A 117 -9.37 -1.75 -26.95
CA ALA A 117 -10.35 -0.85 -27.57
C ALA A 117 -10.65 0.37 -26.67
N PHE A 118 -10.84 0.14 -25.36
CA PHE A 118 -11.03 1.20 -24.38
C PHE A 118 -9.77 2.07 -24.21
N PHE A 119 -8.58 1.47 -24.28
CA PHE A 119 -7.31 2.18 -24.20
C PHE A 119 -7.14 3.15 -25.37
N ILE A 120 -7.41 2.70 -26.60
CA ILE A 120 -7.36 3.55 -27.79
C ILE A 120 -8.37 4.71 -27.68
N SER A 121 -9.59 4.42 -27.24
CA SER A 121 -10.63 5.45 -27.02
C SER A 121 -10.19 6.50 -26.00
N SER A 122 -9.55 6.06 -24.92
CA SER A 122 -9.08 6.95 -23.84
C SER A 122 -7.87 7.78 -24.25
N LEU A 123 -6.99 7.27 -25.12
CA LEU A 123 -5.82 7.99 -25.63
C LEU A 123 -6.20 9.26 -26.42
N ALA A 124 -7.32 9.22 -27.15
CA ALA A 124 -7.83 10.37 -27.90
C ALA A 124 -8.22 11.54 -26.98
N LYS A 125 -8.79 11.24 -25.80
CA LYS A 125 -9.16 12.23 -24.78
C LYS A 125 -7.98 12.66 -23.91
N PHE A 126 -6.95 11.82 -23.79
CA PHE A 126 -5.77 12.04 -22.95
C PHE A 126 -4.97 13.29 -23.33
N MET A 127 -4.85 13.59 -24.63
CA MET A 127 -4.07 14.71 -25.15
C MET A 127 -4.58 16.10 -24.72
N HIS A 128 -5.84 16.22 -24.28
CA HIS A 128 -6.44 17.49 -23.87
C HIS A 128 -6.50 17.70 -22.34
N GLY A 129 -5.96 16.78 -21.53
CA GLY A 129 -5.91 16.99 -20.06
C GLY A 129 -5.68 15.75 -19.18
N GLY A 130 -5.59 14.54 -19.75
CA GLY A 130 -5.48 13.30 -18.97
C GLY A 130 -4.09 13.04 -18.36
N TYR A 131 -3.05 13.75 -18.82
CA TYR A 131 -1.65 13.54 -18.39
C TYR A 131 -1.41 13.79 -16.90
N VAL A 132 -2.31 14.54 -16.26
CA VAL A 132 -2.15 14.98 -14.87
C VAL A 132 -2.33 13.84 -13.89
N ALA A 133 -3.32 12.96 -14.12
CA ALA A 133 -3.49 11.78 -13.28
C ALA A 133 -2.31 10.81 -13.43
N VAL A 134 -1.74 10.69 -14.63
CA VAL A 134 -0.51 9.91 -14.86
C VAL A 134 0.65 10.51 -14.09
N LEU A 135 0.78 11.84 -14.07
CA LEU A 135 1.82 12.54 -13.31
C LEU A 135 1.66 12.29 -11.80
N ILE A 136 0.44 12.39 -11.26
CA ILE A 136 0.15 12.10 -9.85
C ILE A 136 0.48 10.64 -9.51
N SER A 137 0.05 9.69 -10.34
CA SER A 137 0.37 8.26 -10.15
C SER A 137 1.87 8.00 -10.20
N CYS A 138 2.58 8.63 -11.12
CA CYS A 138 4.04 8.54 -11.22
C CYS A 138 4.73 9.10 -9.96
N LEU A 139 4.24 10.23 -9.44
CA LEU A 139 4.74 10.82 -8.20
C LEU A 139 4.52 9.90 -6.99
N ILE A 140 3.35 9.27 -6.88
CA ILE A 140 3.05 8.31 -5.80
C ILE A 140 3.98 7.10 -5.90
N ILE A 141 4.14 6.53 -7.10
CA ILE A 141 5.07 5.41 -7.35
C ILE A 141 6.50 5.81 -6.99
N PHE A 142 6.93 7.01 -7.37
CA PHE A 142 8.26 7.52 -7.04
C PHE A 142 8.47 7.57 -5.52
N VAL A 143 7.52 8.10 -4.76
CA VAL A 143 7.58 8.12 -3.28
C VAL A 143 7.66 6.70 -2.71
N MET A 144 6.87 5.75 -3.24
CA MET A 144 6.95 4.34 -2.83
C MET A 144 8.32 3.72 -3.11
N ILE A 145 8.91 3.98 -4.27
CA ILE A 145 10.25 3.47 -4.64
C ILE A 145 11.31 4.05 -3.71
N VAL A 146 11.29 5.36 -3.46
CA VAL A 146 12.23 6.02 -2.54
C VAL A 146 12.12 5.41 -1.15
N TRP A 147 10.90 5.20 -0.67
CA TRP A 147 10.67 4.59 0.63
C TRP A 147 11.15 3.15 0.71
N TYR A 148 10.84 2.35 -0.31
CA TYR A 148 11.26 0.95 -0.38
C TYR A 148 12.79 0.82 -0.40
N ASN A 149 13.49 1.68 -1.13
CA ASN A 149 14.95 1.73 -1.09
C ASN A 149 15.48 2.12 0.29
N GLY A 150 14.87 3.12 0.94
CA GLY A 150 15.21 3.49 2.32
C GLY A 150 14.97 2.36 3.32
N TYR A 151 13.88 1.61 3.15
CA TYR A 151 13.62 0.40 3.93
C TYR A 151 14.70 -0.64 3.70
N LEU A 152 15.08 -0.93 2.45
CA LEU A 152 16.11 -1.92 2.12
C LEU A 152 17.48 -1.57 2.73
N ILE A 153 17.81 -0.29 2.83
CA ILE A 153 19.03 0.18 3.50
C ILE A 153 18.94 -0.05 5.02
N LYS A 154 17.80 0.27 5.64
CA LYS A 154 17.56 0.02 7.08
C LYS A 154 17.56 -1.47 7.43
N ASP A 155 16.99 -2.29 6.57
CA ASP A 155 16.93 -3.75 6.72
C ASP A 155 18.34 -4.34 6.70
N LYS A 156 19.20 -3.89 5.77
CA LYS A 156 20.62 -4.28 5.71
C LYS A 156 21.46 -3.83 6.90
N GLN A 157 21.09 -2.76 7.60
CA GLN A 157 21.77 -2.29 8.81
C GLN A 157 21.17 -2.84 10.11
N SER A 158 20.02 -3.52 10.04
CA SER A 158 19.46 -4.20 11.19
C SER A 158 20.29 -5.45 11.43
N HIS A 159 21.20 -5.38 12.40
CA HIS A 159 21.91 -6.55 12.89
C HIS A 159 20.88 -7.43 13.62
N ASP A 160 20.49 -8.53 12.99
CA ASP A 160 19.82 -9.62 13.69
C ASP A 160 20.86 -10.29 14.58
N VAL A 161 20.85 -9.91 15.86
CA VAL A 161 21.77 -10.44 16.86
C VAL A 161 21.07 -11.58 17.59
N ALA A 162 21.71 -12.75 17.63
CA ALA A 162 21.21 -13.90 18.36
C ALA A 162 21.08 -13.55 19.86
N ILE A 163 19.87 -13.68 20.41
CA ILE A 163 19.57 -13.31 21.80
C ILE A 163 20.39 -14.07 22.83
N ASP A 164 20.79 -15.29 22.50
CA ASP A 164 21.45 -16.20 23.44
C ASP A 164 22.81 -15.65 23.92
N GLU A 165 23.49 -14.84 23.10
CA GLU A 165 24.77 -14.22 23.46
C GLU A 165 24.58 -13.03 24.43
N TYR A 166 23.43 -12.35 24.38
CA TYR A 166 23.14 -11.14 25.18
C TYR A 166 22.28 -11.41 26.42
N LEU A 167 21.79 -12.64 26.58
CA LEU A 167 20.95 -13.06 27.71
C LEU A 167 21.69 -12.94 29.06
N GLY A 168 23.00 -13.19 29.07
CA GLY A 168 23.86 -13.00 30.24
C GLY A 168 24.02 -11.52 30.63
N GLN A 169 24.23 -10.64 29.66
CA GLN A 169 24.39 -9.19 29.89
C GLN A 169 23.07 -8.54 30.35
N LEU A 170 21.94 -8.93 29.77
CA LEU A 170 20.60 -8.47 30.19
C LEU A 170 20.28 -8.88 31.63
N LYS A 171 20.72 -10.07 32.07
CA LYS A 171 20.51 -10.54 33.44
C LYS A 171 21.33 -9.72 34.45
N SER A 172 22.56 -9.37 34.11
CA SER A 172 23.43 -8.49 34.90
C SER A 172 22.91 -7.06 34.97
N LEU A 173 22.46 -6.49 33.85
CA LEU A 173 21.87 -5.14 33.78
C LEU A 173 20.52 -5.05 34.49
N LYS A 174 19.74 -6.14 34.57
CA LYS A 174 18.51 -6.19 35.38
C LYS A 174 18.78 -6.08 36.88
N GLN A 175 19.92 -6.61 37.34
CA GLN A 175 20.32 -6.60 38.75
C GLN A 175 20.98 -5.28 39.17
N ASP A 176 21.55 -4.54 38.24
CA ASP A 176 22.09 -3.22 38.51
C ASP A 176 20.95 -2.19 38.71
N ARG A 177 20.91 -1.58 39.90
CA ARG A 177 19.94 -0.55 40.28
C ARG A 177 20.52 0.87 40.26
N SER A 178 21.80 1.02 39.90
CA SER A 178 22.51 2.30 39.95
C SER A 178 22.17 3.24 38.79
N VAL A 179 21.68 2.71 37.67
CA VAL A 179 21.36 3.48 36.46
C VAL A 179 19.84 3.62 36.30
N PRO A 180 19.30 4.84 36.17
CA PRO A 180 17.87 5.05 35.97
C PRO A 180 17.47 4.51 34.58
N LYS A 181 16.38 3.72 34.54
CA LYS A 181 15.89 3.00 33.35
C LYS A 181 15.15 3.91 32.37
N PHE A 182 15.71 5.07 32.05
CA PHE A 182 15.18 5.93 30.99
C PHE A 182 15.85 5.55 29.67
N ALA A 183 15.04 5.17 28.68
CA ALA A 183 15.49 4.56 27.44
C ALA A 183 15.97 5.62 26.45
N THR A 184 17.28 5.67 26.18
CA THR A 184 17.82 6.31 24.96
C THR A 184 17.80 5.33 23.77
N ASN A 185 17.84 4.01 24.03
CA ASN A 185 17.87 2.97 23.00
C ASN A 185 16.65 2.05 23.12
N LEU A 186 15.89 1.91 22.04
CA LEU A 186 14.65 1.12 21.98
C LEU A 186 14.95 -0.24 21.32
N VAL A 187 15.03 -1.28 22.15
CA VAL A 187 15.21 -2.67 21.69
C VAL A 187 13.84 -3.30 21.49
N TYR A 188 13.51 -3.71 20.26
CA TYR A 188 12.27 -4.41 19.95
C TYR A 188 12.50 -5.92 19.90
N LEU A 189 11.83 -6.65 20.80
CA LEU A 189 11.74 -8.10 20.73
C LEU A 189 10.73 -8.46 19.63
N THR A 190 11.18 -9.03 18.51
CA THR A 190 10.30 -9.56 17.48
C THR A 190 10.32 -11.08 17.55
N THR A 191 9.17 -11.70 17.84
CA THR A 191 9.07 -13.16 17.86
C THR A 191 8.94 -13.64 16.42
N ASN A 192 10.05 -14.08 15.83
CA ASN A 192 10.03 -14.86 14.60
C ASN A 192 9.99 -16.35 14.99
N GLU A 193 9.15 -17.16 14.34
CA GLU A 193 8.86 -18.54 14.79
C GLU A 193 10.03 -19.51 14.61
N GLU A 194 11.06 -19.17 13.86
CA GLU A 194 12.18 -20.09 13.58
C GLU A 194 13.52 -19.72 14.22
N ASP A 195 13.73 -18.50 14.69
CA ASP A 195 14.91 -18.16 15.47
C ASP A 195 14.64 -16.95 16.36
N ARG A 196 15.14 -17.04 17.60
CA ARG A 196 14.98 -16.08 18.70
C ARG A 196 15.80 -14.81 18.44
N MET A 197 15.54 -14.14 17.32
CA MET A 197 16.25 -12.95 16.84
C MET A 197 15.65 -11.68 17.45
N VAL A 198 16.50 -10.73 17.80
CA VAL A 198 16.06 -9.43 18.33
C VAL A 198 16.67 -8.31 17.53
N GLN A 199 15.82 -7.43 17.04
CA GLN A 199 16.22 -6.23 16.33
C GLN A 199 16.51 -5.12 17.34
N ILE A 200 17.78 -4.81 17.50
CA ILE A 200 18.23 -3.61 18.20
C ILE A 200 18.19 -2.46 17.18
N ILE A 201 17.14 -1.64 17.23
CA ILE A 201 17.09 -0.41 16.45
C ILE A 201 17.72 0.69 17.31
N CYS A 202 18.99 0.98 17.03
CA CYS A 202 19.67 2.13 17.62
C CYS A 202 19.13 3.40 16.92
N VAL A 203 18.23 4.13 17.58
CA VAL A 203 17.81 5.47 17.14
C VAL A 203 18.76 6.44 17.82
N LEU A 204 19.69 6.99 17.06
CA LEU A 204 20.65 8.01 17.50
C LEU A 204 20.02 9.40 17.42
#